data_AF-V8I7L3-F1
#
_entry.id   AF-V8I7L3-F1
#
_cell.length_a   1.000
_cell.length_b   1.000
_cell.length_c   1.000
_cell.angle_alpha   90.00
_cell.angle_beta   90.00
_cell.angle_gamma   90.00
#
_symmetry.space_group_name_H-M   'P 1'
#
loop_
_entity.id
_entity.type
_entity.pdbx_description
1 polymer ?
#
loop_
_entity_poly.entity_id
_entity_poly.type
_entity_poly.pdbx_seq_one_letter_code
_entity_poly.pdbx_strand_id
1 'polypeptide(L)'
;MSQYAYVLVVISLVFLFLLNKYEKERLQRLYQEQLLKDETFRADIKEKIHTTENINDVIAYINKTYHLGMLLSKDITDQLK
;
A
#
# COMPACT_ATOMS: atom_id res chain seq x y z
N MET A 1 0.07 -25.78 33.64
CA MET A 1 -0.25 -24.39 33.26
C MET A 1 -1.74 -24.30 32.95
N SER A 2 -2.43 -23.28 33.47
CA SER A 2 -3.89 -23.17 33.39
C SER A 2 -4.36 -22.91 31.96
N GLN A 3 -5.36 -23.66 31.45
CA GLN A 3 -5.95 -23.48 30.11
C GLN A 3 -6.34 -22.02 29.83
N TYR A 4 -6.76 -21.29 30.86
CA TYR A 4 -7.11 -19.88 30.79
C TYR A 4 -5.94 -18.99 30.35
N ALA A 5 -4.71 -19.30 30.78
CA ALA A 5 -3.53 -18.56 30.36
C ALA A 5 -3.24 -18.73 28.86
N TYR A 6 -3.46 -19.92 28.32
CA TYR A 6 -3.29 -20.18 26.89
C TYR A 6 -4.31 -19.39 26.04
N VAL A 7 -5.57 -19.36 26.47
CA VAL A 7 -6.62 -18.59 25.79
C VAL A 7 -6.28 -17.10 25.76
N LEU A 8 -5.79 -16.54 26.88
CA LEU A 8 -5.38 -15.15 26.94
C LEU A 8 -4.20 -14.84 26.00
N VAL A 9 -3.19 -15.73 25.94
CA VAL A 9 -2.05 -15.57 25.04
C VAL A 9 -2.50 -15.58 23.57
N VAL A 10 -3.39 -16.50 23.19
CA VAL A 10 -3.93 -16.56 21.82
C VAL A 10 -4.70 -15.29 21.49
N ILE A 11 -5.53 -14.78 22.40
CA ILE A 11 -6.27 -13.52 22.19
C ILE A 11 -5.30 -12.35 22.02
N SER A 12 -4.27 -12.24 22.86
CA SER A 12 -3.24 -11.20 22.72
C SER A 12 -2.49 -11.28 21.40
N LEU A 13 -2.16 -12.49 20.93
CA LEU A 13 -1.50 -12.69 19.63
C LEU A 13 -2.39 -12.26 18.46
N VAL A 14 -3.68 -12.60 18.50
CA VAL A 14 -4.65 -12.15 17.48
C VAL A 14 -4.76 -10.63 17.50
N PHE A 15 -4.80 -10.01 18.67
CA PHE A 15 -4.87 -8.56 18.80
C PHE A 15 -3.60 -7.87 18.26
N LEU A 16 -2.42 -8.39 18.59
CA LEU A 16 -1.15 -7.92 18.05
C LEU A 16 -1.07 -8.08 16.52
N PHE A 17 -1.57 -9.19 15.99
CA PHE A 17 -1.63 -9.42 14.55
C PHE A 17 -2.54 -8.39 13.85
N LEU A 18 -3.71 -8.10 14.41
CA LEU A 18 -4.63 -7.10 13.88
C LEU A 18 -4.03 -5.68 13.94
N LEU A 19 -3.37 -5.32 15.04
CA LEU A 19 -2.67 -4.05 15.16
C LEU A 19 -1.56 -3.91 14.12
N ASN A 20 -0.72 -4.93 13.97
CA ASN A 20 0.37 -4.93 12.99
C ASN A 20 -0.17 -4.78 11.56
N LYS A 21 -1.27 -5.47 11.23
CA LYS A 21 -1.94 -5.31 9.93
C LYS A 21 -2.43 -3.88 9.72
N TYR A 22 -3.10 -3.30 10.70
CA TYR A 22 -3.64 -1.94 10.62
C TYR A 22 -2.54 -0.88 10.46
N GLU A 23 -1.47 -0.98 11.23
CA GLU A 23 -0.36 -0.02 11.12
C GLU A 23 0.33 -0.10 9.77
N LYS A 24 0.54 -1.31 9.23
CA LYS A 24 1.14 -1.49 7.91
C LYS A 24 0.29 -0.84 6.81
N GLU A 25 -1.02 -1.08 6.80
CA GLU A 25 -1.94 -0.47 5.82
C GLU A 25 -1.96 1.06 5.94
N ARG A 26 -1.97 1.58 7.18
CA ARG A 26 -1.93 3.01 7.44
C ARG A 26 -0.62 3.65 6.95
N LEU A 27 0.52 3.00 7.19
CA LEU A 27 1.83 3.48 6.69
C LEU A 27 1.86 3.53 5.16
N GLN A 28 1.33 2.50 4.50
CA GLN A 28 1.29 2.44 3.04
C GLN A 28 0.43 3.58 2.46
N ARG A 29 -0.73 3.88 3.07
CA ARG A 29 -1.55 5.03 2.66
C ARG A 29 -0.86 6.37 2.88
N LEU A 30 -0.19 6.55 4.02
CA LEU A 30 0.57 7.78 4.28
C LEU A 30 1.70 7.97 3.27
N TYR A 31 2.38 6.88 2.90
CA TYR A 31 3.41 6.92 1.87
C TYR A 31 2.85 7.26 0.49
N GLN A 32 1.70 6.69 0.11
CA GLN A 32 0.97 7.09 -1.10
C GLN A 32 0.62 8.58 -1.09
N GLU A 33 0.06 9.11 0.01
CA GLU A 33 -0.29 10.52 0.11
C GLU A 33 0.94 11.44 -0.03
N GLN A 34 2.09 11.02 0.47
CA GLN A 34 3.34 11.76 0.28
C GLN A 34 3.82 11.72 -1.17
N LEU A 35 3.78 10.56 -1.82
CA LEU A 35 4.13 10.42 -3.24
C LEU A 35 3.19 11.25 -4.13
N LEU A 36 1.89 11.25 -3.85
CA LEU A 36 0.91 12.06 -4.56
C LEU A 36 1.05 13.57 -4.31
N LYS A 37 1.80 14.00 -3.28
CA LYS A 37 2.16 15.41 -3.09
C LYS A 37 3.41 15.79 -3.88
N ASP A 38 4.25 14.83 -4.24
CA ASP A 38 5.47 15.07 -5.02
C ASP A 38 5.12 15.31 -6.49
N GLU A 39 5.45 16.52 -6.98
CA GLU A 39 5.18 16.93 -8.34
C GLU A 39 5.99 16.13 -9.37
N THR A 40 7.22 15.73 -9.02
CA THR A 40 8.10 14.95 -9.90
C THR A 40 7.55 13.55 -10.14
N PHE A 41 7.05 12.91 -9.08
CA PHE A 41 6.38 11.61 -9.15
C PHE A 41 5.13 11.67 -10.03
N ARG A 42 4.27 12.67 -9.80
CA ARG A 42 3.04 12.83 -10.60
C ARG A 42 3.33 13.04 -12.06
N ALA A 43 4.36 13.82 -12.39
CA ALA A 43 4.79 14.05 -13.77
C ALA A 43 5.30 12.76 -14.42
N ASP A 44 6.19 12.01 -13.76
CA ASP A 44 6.73 10.73 -14.26
C ASP A 44 5.62 9.70 -14.52
N ILE A 45 4.68 9.54 -13.58
CA ILE A 45 3.58 8.59 -13.73
C ILE A 45 2.62 9.04 -14.83
N LYS A 46 2.28 10.34 -14.92
CA LYS A 46 1.44 10.85 -16.02
C LYS A 46 2.07 10.63 -17.38
N GLU A 47 3.37 10.91 -17.52
CA GLU A 47 4.11 10.66 -18.75
C GLU A 47 4.08 9.17 -19.12
N LYS A 48 4.27 8.27 -18.14
CA LYS A 48 4.16 6.83 -18.33
C LYS A 48 2.75 6.38 -18.71
N ILE A 49 1.70 6.95 -18.11
CA ILE A 49 0.29 6.68 -18.48
C ILE A 49 0.03 7.09 -19.93
N HIS A 50 0.56 8.23 -20.37
CA HIS A 50 0.37 8.72 -21.73
C HIS A 50 1.21 7.97 -22.77
N THR A 51 2.38 7.48 -22.38
CA THR A 51 3.33 6.80 -23.27
C THR A 51 3.06 5.30 -23.40
N THR A 52 2.46 4.69 -22.36
CA THR A 52 2.15 3.26 -22.32
C THR A 52 0.69 3.00 -22.69
N GLU A 53 0.44 2.11 -23.65
CA GLU A 53 -0.93 1.68 -23.99
C GLU A 53 -1.58 0.83 -22.88
N ASN A 54 -0.79 0.17 -22.04
CA ASN A 54 -1.25 -0.76 -21.00
C ASN A 54 -1.09 -0.19 -19.58
N ILE A 55 -2.19 0.28 -19.01
CA ILE A 55 -2.26 0.83 -17.65
C ILE A 55 -1.78 -0.18 -16.58
N ASN A 56 -1.92 -1.49 -16.81
CA ASN A 56 -1.45 -2.50 -15.87
C ASN A 56 0.08 -2.51 -15.70
N ASP A 57 0.82 -2.13 -16.74
CA ASP A 57 2.28 -2.05 -16.68
C ASP A 57 2.72 -0.84 -15.84
N VAL A 58 1.95 0.26 -15.89
CA VAL A 58 2.15 1.42 -15.02
C VAL A 58 1.87 1.05 -13.56
N ILE A 59 0.79 0.34 -13.28
CA ILE A 59 0.45 -0.15 -11.93
C ILE A 59 1.54 -1.09 -11.42
N ALA A 60 2.03 -2.00 -12.27
CA ALA A 60 3.11 -2.92 -11.92
C ALA A 60 4.43 -2.17 -11.65
N TYR A 61 4.74 -1.14 -12.45
CA TYR A 61 5.89 -0.27 -12.24
C TYR A 61 5.82 0.45 -10.89
N ILE A 62 4.70 1.10 -10.57
CA ILE A 62 4.51 1.80 -9.28
C ILE A 62 4.64 0.80 -8.13
N ASN A 63 4.01 -0.37 -8.23
CA ASN A 63 4.09 -1.38 -7.19
C ASN A 63 5.52 -1.94 -7.01
N LYS A 64 6.27 -2.09 -8.10
CA LYS A 64 7.66 -2.56 -8.07
C LYS A 64 8.61 -1.52 -7.49
N THR A 65 8.41 -0.24 -7.83
CA THR A 65 9.30 0.85 -7.43
C THR A 65 9.02 1.35 -6.01
N TYR A 66 7.75 1.43 -5.62
CA TYR A 66 7.33 2.06 -4.36
C TYR A 66 6.75 1.08 -3.33
N HIS A 67 6.59 -0.20 -3.68
CA HIS A 67 6.12 -1.26 -2.77
C HIS A 67 4.82 -0.96 -2.01
N LEU A 68 3.98 -0.11 -2.60
CA LEU A 68 2.72 0.34 -2.03
C LEU A 68 1.65 -0.76 -1.97
N GLY A 69 1.83 -1.82 -2.76
CA GLY A 69 0.81 -2.84 -2.98
C GLY A 69 -0.04 -2.54 -4.20
N MET A 70 -0.63 -3.59 -4.77
CA MET A 70 -1.34 -3.52 -6.05
C MET A 70 -2.58 -2.61 -5.99
N LEU A 71 -3.30 -2.60 -4.86
CA LEU A 71 -4.49 -1.77 -4.67
C LEU A 71 -4.14 -0.27 -4.67
N LEU A 72 -3.12 0.14 -3.91
CA LEU A 72 -2.72 1.55 -3.84
C LEU A 72 -2.04 2.01 -5.14
N SER A 73 -1.28 1.13 -5.79
CA SER A 73 -0.67 1.44 -7.10
C SER A 73 -1.74 1.67 -8.18
N LYS A 74 -2.81 0.88 -8.14
CA LYS A 74 -3.99 1.09 -8.99
C LYS A 74 -4.68 2.42 -8.67
N ASP A 75 -4.92 2.68 -7.38
CA ASP A 75 -5.56 3.92 -6.93
C ASP A 75 -4.78 5.17 -7.36
N ILE A 76 -3.44 5.17 -7.25
CA ILE A 76 -2.59 6.25 -7.77
C ILE A 76 -2.77 6.43 -9.28
N THR A 77 -2.76 5.32 -10.02
CA THR A 77 -2.87 5.38 -11.48
C THR A 77 -4.25 5.92 -11.90
N ASP A 78 -5.32 5.50 -11.23
CA ASP A 78 -6.68 6.01 -11.47
C ASP A 78 -6.83 7.49 -11.09
N GLN A 79 -6.13 7.98 -10.06
CA GLN A 79 -6.13 9.40 -9.68
C GLN A 79 -5.30 10.29 -10.62
N LEU A 80 -4.30 9.72 -11.31
CA LEU A 80 -3.37 10.46 -12.17
C LEU A 80 -3.68 10.37 -13.66
N LYS A 81 -4.53 9.43 -14.06
CA LYS A 81 -5.09 9.31 -15.42
C LYS A 81 -5.94 10.53 -15.78
#